data_AF-A0A2T2VJ79-F1
#
_entry.id   AF-A0A2T2VJ79-F1
#
_cell.length_a   1.000
_cell.length_b   1.000
_cell.length_c   1.000
_cell.angle_alpha   90.00
_cell.angle_beta   90.00
_cell.angle_gamma   90.00
#
_symmetry.space_group_name_H-M   'P 1'
#
loop_
_entity.id
_entity.type
_entity.pdbx_description
1 polymer ?
#
loop_
_entity_poly.entity_id
_entity_poly.type
_entity_poly.pdbx_seq_one_letter_code
_entity_poly.pdbx_strand_id
1 'polypeptide(L)'
;MAEEDYGANARRAKLENFDPNNNGLQDQGIFGLPFTPGESKIVLMPVPWEVTVSFQEGTLKGAETILQASHQLDLYDDHCHEPWKVGIAMDEISEGWKDLSREFRAKAKYNIDYLEGR
;
A
#
# COMPACT_ATOMS: atom_id res chain seq x y z
N MET A 1 -2.65 -25.38 -3.99
CA MET A 1 -3.95 -25.69 -4.65
C MET A 1 -5.16 -25.40 -3.78
N ALA A 2 -5.20 -25.77 -2.48
CA ALA A 2 -6.37 -25.46 -1.63
C ALA A 2 -6.49 -23.97 -1.21
N GLU A 3 -5.36 -23.29 -0.93
CA GLU A 3 -5.35 -21.86 -0.55
C GLU A 3 -5.73 -20.90 -1.69
N GLU A 4 -5.22 -21.15 -2.91
CA GLU A 4 -5.57 -20.34 -4.09
C GLU A 4 -7.06 -20.43 -4.44
N ASP A 5 -7.66 -21.62 -4.30
CA ASP A 5 -9.07 -21.85 -4.56
C ASP A 5 -9.95 -21.16 -3.49
N TYR A 6 -9.51 -21.14 -2.23
CA TYR A 6 -10.19 -20.42 -1.16
C TYR A 6 -10.18 -18.89 -1.39
N GLY A 7 -9.02 -18.31 -1.66
CA GLY A 7 -8.87 -16.87 -1.91
C GLY A 7 -9.67 -16.42 -3.14
N ALA A 8 -9.71 -17.24 -4.19
CA ALA A 8 -10.51 -16.95 -5.39
C ALA A 8 -12.02 -16.93 -5.13
N ASN A 9 -12.54 -17.86 -4.30
CA ASN A 9 -13.96 -17.92 -3.96
C ASN A 9 -14.36 -16.76 -3.03
N ALA A 10 -13.54 -16.44 -2.03
CA ALA A 10 -13.77 -15.29 -1.15
C ALA A 10 -13.78 -13.96 -1.94
N ARG A 11 -12.86 -13.79 -2.90
CA ARG A 11 -12.85 -12.61 -3.79
C ARG A 11 -14.15 -12.50 -4.60
N ARG A 12 -14.62 -13.60 -5.20
CA ARG A 12 -15.87 -13.60 -5.98
C ARG A 12 -17.07 -13.14 -5.15
N ALA A 13 -17.22 -13.67 -3.93
CA ALA A 13 -18.30 -13.29 -3.03
C ALA A 13 -18.26 -11.80 -2.64
N LYS A 14 -17.06 -11.23 -2.46
CA LYS A 14 -16.89 -9.79 -2.19
C LYS A 14 -17.24 -8.92 -3.40
N LEU A 15 -16.89 -9.37 -4.61
CA LEU A 15 -17.23 -8.67 -5.85
C LEU A 15 -18.73 -8.58 -6.11
N GLU A 16 -19.50 -9.60 -5.75
CA GLU A 16 -20.96 -9.60 -5.90
C GLU A 16 -21.66 -8.53 -5.03
N ASN A 17 -21.03 -8.14 -3.92
CA ASN A 17 -21.59 -7.20 -2.95
C ASN A 17 -20.92 -5.82 -2.97
N PHE A 18 -19.95 -5.60 -3.87
CA PHE A 18 -19.19 -4.35 -3.93
C PHE A 18 -19.77 -3.40 -4.97
N ASP A 19 -20.08 -2.17 -4.55
CA ASP A 19 -20.49 -1.08 -5.43
C ASP A 19 -19.33 -0.10 -5.63
N PRO A 20 -18.71 -0.04 -6.82
CA PRO A 20 -17.56 0.84 -7.09
C PRO A 20 -17.93 2.32 -7.09
N ASN A 21 -19.21 2.69 -7.20
CA ASN A 21 -19.65 4.10 -7.26
C ASN A 21 -20.02 4.65 -5.87
N ASN A 22 -19.89 3.85 -4.82
CA ASN A 22 -20.25 4.28 -3.48
C ASN A 22 -19.10 5.10 -2.86
N ASN A 23 -19.40 6.35 -2.48
CA ASN A 23 -18.44 7.28 -1.88
C ASN A 23 -17.96 6.88 -0.46
N GLY A 24 -18.51 5.82 0.14
CA GLY A 24 -18.27 5.39 1.52
C GLY A 24 -17.08 4.45 1.75
N LEU A 25 -16.16 4.29 0.79
CA LEU A 25 -15.09 3.28 0.85
C LEU A 25 -13.82 3.74 1.63
N GLN A 26 -13.87 4.89 2.31
CA GLN A 26 -12.71 5.50 2.98
C GLN A 26 -12.16 4.69 4.17
N ASP A 27 -12.90 3.71 4.68
CA ASP A 27 -12.47 2.84 5.78
C ASP A 27 -11.96 1.46 5.30
N GLN A 28 -11.85 1.26 3.99
CA GLN A 28 -11.40 -0.01 3.39
C GLN A 28 -9.95 0.08 2.89
N GLY A 29 -9.43 -1.02 2.35
CA GLY A 29 -8.02 -1.16 1.96
C GLY A 29 -7.57 -0.18 0.86
N ILE A 30 -6.48 -0.51 0.17
CA ILE A 30 -5.99 0.33 -0.92
C ILE A 30 -7.07 0.52 -2.00
N PHE A 31 -7.24 1.76 -2.48
CA PHE A 31 -8.29 2.17 -3.42
C PHE A 31 -9.74 1.93 -2.91
N GLY A 32 -9.92 1.72 -1.61
CA GLY A 32 -11.22 1.41 -1.03
C GLY A 32 -11.70 -0.01 -1.32
N LEU A 33 -10.80 -0.90 -1.75
CA LEU A 33 -11.15 -2.27 -2.13
C LEU A 33 -11.28 -3.18 -0.89
N PRO A 34 -12.23 -4.13 -0.90
CA PRO A 34 -12.53 -4.98 0.25
C PRO A 34 -11.63 -6.22 0.34
N PHE A 35 -10.49 -6.25 -0.35
CA PHE A 35 -9.66 -7.46 -0.47
C PHE A 35 -8.52 -7.52 0.55
N THR A 36 -8.23 -8.72 1.02
CA THR A 36 -6.99 -9.01 1.73
C THR A 36 -5.90 -9.47 0.76
N PRO A 37 -4.62 -9.50 1.17
CA PRO A 37 -3.54 -10.04 0.34
C PRO A 37 -3.79 -11.48 -0.14
N GLY A 38 -4.35 -12.36 0.70
CA GLY A 38 -4.65 -13.75 0.33
C GLY A 38 -5.79 -13.92 -0.68
N GLU A 39 -6.63 -12.90 -0.86
CA GLU A 39 -7.73 -12.88 -1.83
C GLU A 39 -7.33 -12.19 -3.14
N SER A 40 -6.15 -11.57 -3.17
CA SER A 40 -5.73 -10.66 -4.24
C SER A 40 -4.75 -11.32 -5.18
N LYS A 41 -4.85 -11.02 -6.48
CA LYS A 41 -3.81 -11.42 -7.47
C LYS A 41 -2.64 -10.43 -7.46
N ILE A 42 -2.88 -9.20 -7.03
CA ILE A 42 -1.88 -8.15 -6.93
C ILE A 42 -1.80 -7.73 -5.47
N VAL A 43 -0.61 -7.84 -4.89
CA VAL A 43 -0.34 -7.39 -3.53
C VAL A 43 0.71 -6.28 -3.60
N LEU A 44 0.35 -5.11 -3.08
CA LEU A 44 1.26 -3.98 -2.91
C LEU A 44 1.99 -4.14 -1.57
N MET A 45 3.30 -4.20 -1.61
CA MET A 45 4.14 -4.33 -0.41
C MET A 45 4.62 -2.94 0.04
N PRO A 46 4.10 -2.37 1.13
CA PRO A 46 4.56 -1.08 1.61
C PRO A 46 5.92 -1.23 2.31
N VAL A 47 6.90 -0.41 1.88
CA VAL A 47 8.24 -0.37 2.48
C VAL A 47 8.49 1.03 3.06
N PRO A 48 8.09 1.31 4.31
CA PRO A 48 8.35 2.61 4.94
C PRO A 48 9.83 2.75 5.34
N TRP A 49 10.68 3.05 4.36
CA TRP A 49 12.14 3.12 4.53
C TRP A 49 12.71 4.42 3.96
N GLU A 50 13.54 5.10 4.74
CA GLU A 50 14.16 6.37 4.34
C GLU A 50 15.61 6.56 4.82
N VAL A 51 16.29 5.46 5.17
CA VAL A 51 17.63 5.53 5.79
C VAL A 51 18.66 6.27 4.93
N THR A 52 18.56 6.16 3.62
CA THR A 52 19.57 6.69 2.68
C THR A 52 19.18 8.03 2.05
N VAL A 53 18.06 8.65 2.44
CA VAL A 53 17.70 9.95 1.85
C VAL A 53 18.66 11.03 2.34
N SER A 54 19.37 11.65 1.39
CA SER A 54 20.44 12.63 1.65
C SER A 54 19.94 14.07 1.69
N PHE A 55 18.80 14.36 1.08
CA PHE A 55 18.25 15.70 1.00
C PHE A 55 17.06 15.91 1.93
N GLN A 56 15.83 15.74 1.42
CA GLN A 56 14.60 15.89 2.20
C GLN A 56 14.10 14.54 2.72
N GLU A 57 13.54 14.59 3.93
CA GLU A 57 12.91 13.47 4.63
C GLU A 57 11.43 13.36 4.28
N GLY A 58 10.82 12.25 4.67
CA GLY A 58 9.37 12.09 4.64
C GLY A 58 8.90 10.89 3.83
N THR A 59 9.79 10.20 3.10
CA THR A 59 9.43 8.98 2.37
C THR A 59 8.98 7.84 3.29
N LEU A 60 9.32 7.90 4.58
CA LEU A 60 8.80 7.01 5.63
C LEU A 60 7.27 7.00 5.69
N LYS A 61 6.62 8.15 5.45
CA LYS A 61 5.16 8.29 5.45
C LYS A 61 4.53 7.93 4.10
N GLY A 62 5.34 7.69 3.08
CA GLY A 62 4.88 7.54 1.70
C GLY A 62 3.79 6.48 1.53
N ALA A 63 4.00 5.28 2.08
CA ALA A 63 3.01 4.20 1.99
C ALA A 63 1.66 4.57 2.62
N GLU A 64 1.68 5.22 3.80
CA GLU A 64 0.48 5.64 4.51
C GLU A 64 -0.24 6.77 3.78
N THR A 65 0.51 7.73 3.24
CA THR A 65 -0.04 8.80 2.41
C THR A 65 -0.65 8.26 1.11
N ILE A 66 -0.01 7.29 0.46
CA ILE A 66 -0.57 6.62 -0.73
C ILE A 66 -1.89 5.94 -0.36
N LEU A 67 -1.93 5.19 0.74
CA LEU A 67 -3.15 4.51 1.19
C LEU A 67 -4.30 5.50 1.37
N GLN A 68 -4.07 6.58 2.13
CA GLN A 68 -5.08 7.61 2.38
C GLN A 68 -5.54 8.33 1.11
N ALA A 69 -4.59 8.68 0.23
CA ALA A 69 -4.90 9.37 -1.02
C ALA A 69 -5.61 8.46 -2.04
N SER A 70 -5.36 7.15 -1.98
CA SER A 70 -5.89 6.17 -2.95
C SER A 70 -7.42 6.13 -2.98
N HIS A 71 -8.09 6.49 -1.89
CA HIS A 71 -9.55 6.53 -1.78
C HIS A 71 -10.21 7.64 -2.61
N GLN A 72 -9.43 8.58 -3.15
CA GLN A 72 -9.91 9.65 -4.02
C GLN A 72 -9.94 9.24 -5.50
N LEU A 73 -9.39 8.08 -5.86
CA LEU A 73 -9.33 7.61 -7.24
C LEU A 73 -10.63 6.90 -7.63
N ASP A 74 -11.05 7.13 -8.88
CA ASP A 74 -12.09 6.33 -9.53
C ASP A 74 -11.51 4.97 -9.93
N LEU A 75 -12.34 3.92 -9.92
CA LEU A 75 -11.95 2.55 -10.25
C LEU A 75 -12.13 2.21 -11.73
N TYR A 76 -12.75 3.10 -12.51
CA TYR A 76 -12.95 2.96 -13.95
C TYR A 76 -11.70 3.34 -14.74
N ASP A 77 -11.34 2.52 -15.73
CA ASP A 77 -10.27 2.80 -16.69
C ASP A 77 -10.73 2.42 -18.11
N ASP A 78 -10.52 3.33 -19.08
CA ASP A 78 -10.98 3.15 -20.47
C ASP A 78 -10.26 2.01 -21.20
N HIS A 79 -8.99 1.75 -20.85
CA HIS A 79 -8.14 0.77 -21.51
C HIS A 79 -8.25 -0.61 -20.85
N CYS A 80 -8.54 -0.63 -19.55
CA CYS A 80 -8.81 -1.80 -18.75
C CYS A 80 -10.13 -1.54 -18.01
N HIS A 81 -11.25 -2.08 -18.49
CA HIS A 81 -12.58 -1.73 -17.97
C HIS A 81 -12.71 -1.81 -16.43
N GLU A 82 -12.21 -2.89 -15.81
CA GLU A 82 -12.43 -3.16 -14.38
C GLU A 82 -11.20 -3.83 -13.71
N PRO A 83 -10.02 -3.17 -13.70
CA PRO A 83 -8.76 -3.75 -13.26
C PRO A 83 -8.82 -4.18 -11.79
N TRP A 84 -9.58 -3.46 -10.97
CA TRP A 84 -9.77 -3.74 -9.55
C TRP A 84 -10.39 -5.12 -9.27
N LYS A 85 -11.14 -5.71 -10.23
CA LYS A 85 -11.77 -7.04 -10.06
C LYS A 85 -10.77 -8.20 -9.95
N VAL A 86 -9.51 -8.00 -10.36
CA VAL A 86 -8.47 -9.01 -10.19
C VAL A 86 -8.09 -9.23 -8.73
N GLY A 87 -8.52 -8.33 -7.84
CA GLY A 87 -8.14 -8.29 -6.44
C GLY A 87 -6.79 -7.60 -6.30
N ILE A 88 -6.83 -6.37 -5.79
CA ILE A 88 -5.67 -5.57 -5.43
C ILE A 88 -5.78 -5.31 -3.93
N ALA A 89 -4.74 -5.66 -3.18
CA ALA A 89 -4.63 -5.35 -1.77
C ALA A 89 -3.26 -4.76 -1.48
N MET A 90 -3.17 -3.97 -0.41
CA MET A 90 -1.89 -3.59 0.16
C MET A 90 -1.67 -4.41 1.43
N ASP A 91 -0.45 -4.89 1.61
CA ASP A 91 -0.04 -5.55 2.85
C ASP A 91 0.02 -4.53 4.02
N GLU A 92 0.20 -5.03 5.24
CA GLU A 92 0.31 -4.16 6.40
C GLU A 92 1.55 -3.25 6.33
N ILE A 93 1.40 -1.99 6.73
CA ILE A 93 2.55 -1.08 6.87
C ILE A 93 3.25 -1.44 8.19
N SER A 94 4.38 -2.14 8.09
CA SER A 94 5.13 -2.60 9.26
C SER A 94 5.65 -1.45 10.12
N GLU A 95 5.17 -1.36 11.37
CA GLU A 95 5.72 -0.42 12.35
C GLU A 95 7.15 -0.78 12.73
N GLY A 96 7.50 -2.07 12.75
CA GLY A 96 8.87 -2.52 12.98
C GLY A 96 9.85 -2.00 11.92
N TRP A 97 9.44 -1.93 10.64
CA TRP A 97 10.26 -1.29 9.61
C TRP A 97 10.35 0.22 9.77
N LYS A 98 9.28 0.89 10.23
CA LYS A 98 9.34 2.32 10.56
C LYS A 98 10.35 2.58 11.69
N ASP A 99 10.32 1.77 12.74
CA ASP A 99 11.27 1.85 13.85
C ASP A 99 12.72 1.62 13.40
N LEU A 100 12.97 0.56 12.64
CA LEU A 100 14.30 0.28 12.08
C LEU A 100 14.77 1.41 11.16
N SER A 101 13.88 1.92 10.31
CA SER A 101 14.20 3.05 9.42
C SER A 101 14.60 4.28 10.24
N ARG A 102 13.86 4.64 11.29
CA ARG A 102 14.20 5.76 12.19
C ARG A 102 15.56 5.54 12.87
N GLU A 103 15.80 4.34 13.40
CA GLU A 103 17.06 4.00 14.08
C GLU A 103 18.26 4.11 13.13
N PHE A 104 18.20 3.45 11.97
CA PHE A 104 19.31 3.44 11.04
C PHE A 104 19.49 4.78 10.32
N ARG A 105 18.41 5.54 10.10
CA ARG A 105 18.51 6.90 9.58
C ARG A 105 19.35 7.78 10.48
N ALA A 106 19.18 7.72 11.81
CA ALA A 106 19.99 8.51 12.73
C ALA A 106 21.50 8.23 12.57
N LYS A 107 21.87 6.96 12.32
CA LYS A 107 23.26 6.55 12.06
C LYS A 107 23.74 6.97 10.67
N ALA A 108 22.90 6.82 9.65
CA ALA A 108 23.24 7.20 8.28
C ALA A 108 23.39 8.72 8.13
N LYS A 109 22.50 9.50 8.77
CA LYS A 109 22.51 10.95 8.76
C LYS A 109 23.84 11.53 9.24
N TYR A 110 24.45 10.96 10.28
CA TYR A 110 25.79 11.36 10.73
C TYR A 110 26.83 11.27 9.60
N ASN A 111 26.82 10.17 8.83
CA ASN A 111 27.76 9.98 7.73
C ASN A 111 27.44 10.89 6.55
N ILE A 112 26.15 11.10 6.24
CA ILE A 112 25.69 12.00 5.18
C ILE A 112 26.13 13.44 5.48
N ASP A 113 25.86 13.94 6.69
CA ASP A 113 26.22 15.30 7.10
C ASP A 113 27.75 15.49 7.05
N TYR A 114 28.52 14.50 7.53
CA TYR A 114 29.98 14.52 7.44
C TYR A 114 30.50 14.62 6.00
N LEU A 115 29.94 13.81 5.08
CA LEU A 115 30.37 13.79 3.67
C LEU A 115 29.93 15.05 2.92
N GLU A 116 28.85 15.69 3.35
CA GLU A 116 28.31 16.90 2.72
C GLU A 116 28.81 18.20 3.36
N GLY A 117 29.58 18.12 4.44
CA GLY A 117 30.10 19.29 5.16
C GLY A 117 29.00 20.10 5.86
N ARG A 118 27.94 19.43 6.31
CA ARG A 118 26.81 20.01 7.05
C ARG A 118 26.87 19.71 8.54
#